data_AF-A0A9Q1H3K4-F1
#
_entry.id   AF-A0A9Q1H3K4-F1
#
_cell.length_a   1.000
_cell.length_b   1.000
_cell.length_c   1.000
_cell.angle_alpha   90.00
_cell.angle_beta   90.00
_cell.angle_gamma   90.00
#
_symmetry.space_group_name_H-M   'P 1'
#
loop_
_entity.id
_entity.type
_entity.pdbx_description
1 polymer ?
#
loop_
_entity_poly.entity_id
_entity_poly.type
_entity_poly.pdbx_seq_one_letter_code
_entity_poly.pdbx_strand_id
1 'polypeptide(L)' 'MFYDQLVQGVKTVPIKDRLLILGDLDARVGADFPFWTPHIGKFGVGKINDSGRELLDLRVT' A
#
# COMPACT_ATOMS: atom_id res chain seq x y z
N MET A 1 -12.55 -7.03 -5.69
CA MET A 1 -11.29 -7.78 -5.55
C MET A 1 -10.64 -7.40 -4.21
N PHE A 2 -9.56 -8.07 -3.77
CA PHE A 2 -8.98 -7.92 -2.41
C PHE A 2 -8.82 -6.46 -1.95
N TYR A 3 -8.24 -5.60 -2.78
CA TYR A 3 -8.02 -4.18 -2.44
C TYR A 3 -9.31 -3.37 -2.27
N ASP A 4 -10.40 -3.71 -2.97
CA ASP A 4 -11.70 -3.05 -2.73
C ASP A 4 -12.23 -3.37 -1.34
N GLN A 5 -12.10 -4.62 -0.90
CA GLN A 5 -12.50 -5.05 0.45
C GLN A 5 -11.62 -4.40 1.51
N LEU A 6 -10.31 -4.27 1.22
CA LEU A 6 -9.38 -3.55 2.07
C LEU A 6 -9.82 -2.08 2.24
N VAL A 7 -10.15 -1.38 1.15
CA VAL A 7 -10.66 0.01 1.21
C VAL A 7 -11.91 0.10 2.08
N GLN A 8 -12.89 -0.80 1.90
CA GLN A 8 -14.09 -0.80 2.72
C GLN A 8 -13.77 -1.01 4.21
N GLY A 9 -12.85 -1.91 4.53
CA GLY A 9 -12.37 -2.13 5.89
C GLY A 9 -11.70 -0.87 6.47
N VAL A 10 -10.80 -0.24 5.72
CA VAL A 10 -10.09 0.97 6.15
C VAL A 10 -11.06 2.12 6.45
N LYS A 11 -12.13 2.28 5.64
CA LYS A 11 -13.16 3.32 5.87
C LYS A 11 -13.91 3.17 7.20
N THR A 12 -13.88 2.00 7.82
CA THR A 12 -14.54 1.80 9.12
C THR A 12 -13.70 2.32 10.29
N VAL A 13 -12.41 2.59 10.09
CA VAL A 13 -11.51 3.07 11.14
C VAL A 13 -11.67 4.59 11.31
N PRO A 14 -11.97 5.09 12.51
CA PRO A 14 -12.06 6.52 12.76
C PRO A 14 -10.76 7.26 12.41
N ILE A 15 -10.86 8.44 11.78
CA ILE A 15 -9.70 9.21 11.31
C ILE A 15 -8.69 9.61 12.40
N LYS A 16 -9.14 9.65 13.66
CA LYS A 16 -8.31 9.97 14.82
C LYS A 16 -7.45 8.79 15.28
N ASP A 17 -7.78 7.58 14.85
CA ASP A 17 -7.09 6.36 15.25
C ASP A 17 -5.97 6.05 14.24
N ARG A 18 -4.89 5.42 14.73
CA ARG A 18 -3.80 4.97 13.86
C ARG A 18 -4.13 3.58 13.32
N LEU A 19 -4.07 3.42 12.01
CA LEU A 19 -4.24 2.13 11.35
C LEU A 19 -2.89 1.58 10.89
N LEU A 20 -2.61 0.32 11.23
CA LEU A 20 -1.48 -0.45 10.70
C LEU A 20 -2.04 -1.68 9.98
N ILE A 21 -1.70 -1.83 8.70
CA ILE A 21 -2.07 -3.00 7.89
C ILE A 21 -0.85 -3.91 7.81
N LEU A 22 -0.98 -5.14 8.29
CA LEU A 22 0.09 -6.14 8.31
C LEU A 22 -0.39 -7.41 7.62
N GLY A 23 0.48 -8.03 6.85
CA GLY A 23 0.20 -9.28 6.15
C GLY A 23 1.10 -9.44 4.94
N ASP A 24 0.98 -10.61 4.31
CA ASP A 24 1.52 -10.81 2.98
C ASP A 24 0.52 -10.27 1.95
N LEU A 25 0.89 -9.15 1.30
CA LEU A 25 0.07 -8.49 0.29
C LEU A 25 0.51 -8.89 -1.13
N ASP A 26 1.47 -9.80 -1.26
CA ASP A 26 2.13 -10.15 -2.53
C ASP A 26 2.60 -8.90 -3.31
N ALA A 27 2.95 -7.84 -2.58
CA ALA A 27 3.31 -6.54 -3.13
C ALA A 27 4.83 -6.40 -3.19
N ARG A 28 5.37 -6.34 -4.41
CA ARG A 28 6.78 -6.01 -4.64
C ARG A 28 6.88 -4.54 -4.99
N VAL A 29 7.66 -3.79 -4.20
CA VAL A 29 7.89 -2.36 -4.38
C VAL A 29 9.36 -2.03 -4.07
N GLY A 30 9.90 -0.96 -4.66
CA GLY A 30 11.03 -0.22 -4.07
C GLY A 30 12.34 -0.14 -4.86
N ALA A 31 12.51 -0.81 -6.01
CA ALA A 31 13.61 -0.44 -6.92
C ALA A 31 13.43 1.00 -7.47
N ASP A 32 12.19 1.46 -7.52
CA ASP A 32 11.73 2.76 -7.99
C ASP A 32 11.33 3.70 -6.83
N PHE A 33 11.84 3.44 -5.61
CA PHE A 33 11.50 4.22 -4.41
C PHE A 33 11.61 5.76 -4.54
N PRO A 34 12.52 6.35 -5.36
CA PRO A 34 12.57 7.81 -5.49
C PRO A 34 11.27 8.40 -6.05
N PHE A 35 10.57 7.66 -6.93
CA PHE A 35 9.29 8.10 -7.52
C PHE A 35 8.12 8.03 -6.54
N TRP A 36 8.29 7.31 -5.43
CA TRP A 36 7.25 7.05 -4.45
C TRP A 36 7.51 7.73 -3.10
N THR A 37 8.51 8.61 -3.02
CA THR A 37 8.79 9.39 -1.80
C THR A 37 7.58 10.28 -1.43
N PRO A 38 7.19 10.38 -0.14
CA PRO A 38 7.80 9.77 1.06
C PRO A 38 7.18 8.42 1.49
N HIS A 39 6.36 7.79 0.65
CA HIS A 39 5.48 6.68 1.03
C HIS A 39 6.24 5.36 1.26
N ILE A 40 7.35 5.11 0.55
CA ILE A 40 8.17 3.90 0.71
C ILE A 40 9.65 4.22 0.94
N GLY A 41 10.32 3.33 1.67
CA GLY A 41 11.75 3.41 1.94
C GLY A 41 12.62 2.78 0.85
N LYS A 42 13.93 3.06 0.89
CA LYS A 42 14.94 2.64 -0.10
C LYS A 42 15.30 1.15 -0.14
N PHE A 43 14.68 0.32 0.70
CA PHE A 43 15.09 -1.07 0.92
C PHE A 43 14.24 -2.10 0.17
N GLY A 44 13.28 -1.66 -0.64
CA GLY A 44 12.50 -2.58 -1.45
C GLY A 44 13.33 -3.20 -2.58
N VAL A 45 12.94 -4.38 -3.05
CA VAL A 45 13.72 -5.21 -3.97
C VAL A 45 12.92 -5.52 -5.23
N GLY A 46 13.55 -5.36 -6.39
CA GLY A 46 12.97 -5.72 -7.69
C GLY A 46 11.97 -4.70 -8.24
N LYS A 47 11.53 -4.95 -9.48
CA LYS A 47 10.56 -4.08 -10.18
C LYS A 47 9.17 -4.21 -9.56
N ILE A 48 8.46 -3.10 -9.45
CA ILE A 48 7.06 -3.09 -9.02
C ILE A 48 6.21 -4.12 -9.80
N ASN A 49 5.37 -4.87 -9.08
CA ASN A 49 4.35 -5.76 -9.67
C ASN A 49 2.95 -5.14 -9.55
N ASP A 50 1.94 -5.80 -10.10
CA ASP A 50 0.57 -5.26 -10.15
C ASP A 50 -0.01 -5.03 -8.75
N SER A 51 0.15 -5.98 -7.83
CA SER A 51 -0.25 -5.82 -6.42
C SER A 51 0.47 -4.65 -5.74
N GLY A 52 1.77 -4.46 -6.03
CA GLY A 52 2.54 -3.32 -5.54
C GLY A 52 1.99 -1.98 -6.05
N ARG A 53 1.56 -1.92 -7.32
CA ARG A 53 0.92 -0.73 -7.88
C ARG A 53 -0.45 -0.48 -7.23
N GLU A 54 -1.29 -1.50 -7.11
CA GLU A 54 -2.61 -1.38 -6.46
C GLU A 54 -2.49 -0.92 -4.99
N LEU A 55 -1.46 -1.41 -4.28
CA LEU A 55 -1.17 -0.98 -2.90
C LEU A 55 -0.75 0.49 -2.82
N LEU A 56 0.13 0.95 -3.73
CA LEU A 56 0.62 2.34 -3.71
C LEU A 56 -0.39 3.36 -4.25
N ASP A 57 -1.28 2.92 -5.15
CA ASP A 57 -2.39 3.72 -5.66
C ASP A 57 -3.64 3.66 -4.76
N LEU A 58 -3.59 2.93 -3.64
CA LEU A 58 -4.72 2.76 -2.73
C LEU A 58 -5.22 4.12 -2.21
N ARG A 59 -6.42 4.52 -2.64
CA ARG A 59 -7.10 5.73 -2.18
C ARG A 59 -8.29 5.38 -1.30
N VAL A 60 -8.37 6.04 -0.16
CA VAL A 60 -9.55 6.01 0.70
C VAL A 60 -10.20 7.38 0.61
N THR A 61 -11.17 7.51 -0.30
CA THR A 61 -11.98 8.73 -0.49
C THR A 61 -13.25 8.68 0.34
#